data_AF-A0A8H3S9E2-F1
#
_entry.id   AF-A0A8H3S9E2-F1
#
_cell.length_a   1.000
_cell.length_b   1.000
_cell.length_c   1.000
_cell.angle_alpha   90.00
_cell.angle_beta   90.00
_cell.angle_gamma   90.00
#
_symmetry.space_group_name_H-M   'P 1'
#
loop_
_entity.id
_entity.type
_entity.pdbx_description
1 polymer ?
#
loop_
_entity_poly.entity_id
_entity_poly.type
_entity_poly.pdbx_seq_one_letter_code
_entity_poly.pdbx_strand_id
1 'polypeptide(L)'
;MISQKRTCEDYTRPRMNKPIRTDLERNKASVIELLVAHSHDVTGKPPDLDYLAAEAFTFIDAGVDTAGRTLAAAVYHVLRNPEIEKNLRHELDEAKLWGDGNNEADVHKLGNLPYLNAVIKEAHRIWPALPGPLPRVVPPEGLQVGAYFIPAGTIISATHHSLHSDETIFPEPTKFKPERWLRDDRTDPDRYLNPYSRGSRACIGIK
;
A
#
# COMPACT_ATOMS: atom_id res chain seq x y z
N MET A 1 -18.27 22.19 -9.90
CA MET A 1 -17.31 21.32 -10.63
C MET A 1 -16.60 22.01 -11.80
N ILE A 2 -17.28 22.76 -12.67
CA ILE A 2 -16.63 23.44 -13.83
C ILE A 2 -15.57 24.49 -13.41
N SER A 3 -15.81 25.20 -12.30
CA SER A 3 -14.88 26.21 -11.76
C SER A 3 -13.55 25.61 -11.26
N GLN A 4 -13.57 24.47 -10.57
CA GLN A 4 -12.36 23.79 -10.07
C GLN A 4 -11.49 23.20 -11.19
N LYS A 5 -12.10 22.74 -12.29
CA LYS A 5 -11.35 22.24 -13.47
C LYS A 5 -10.47 23.32 -14.08
N ARG A 6 -10.99 24.54 -14.27
CA ARG A 6 -10.23 25.69 -14.79
C ARG A 6 -9.04 26.04 -13.90
N THR A 7 -9.22 26.01 -12.58
CA THR A 7 -8.13 26.34 -11.64
C THR A 7 -6.96 25.34 -11.71
N CYS A 8 -7.24 24.04 -11.88
CA CYS A 8 -6.18 23.03 -12.06
C CYS A 8 -5.47 23.17 -13.41
N GLU A 9 -6.20 23.44 -14.49
CA GLU A 9 -5.64 23.67 -15.82
C GLU A 9 -4.73 24.90 -15.85
N ASP A 10 -5.18 26.01 -15.27
CA ASP A 10 -4.46 27.28 -15.23
C ASP A 10 -3.20 27.21 -14.37
N TYR A 11 -3.19 26.35 -13.34
CA TYR A 11 -2.02 26.15 -12.46
C TYR A 11 -1.00 25.16 -13.04
N THR A 12 -1.48 24.07 -13.66
CA THR A 12 -0.63 22.95 -14.09
C THR A 12 0.00 23.22 -15.46
N ARG A 13 -0.76 23.77 -16.43
CA ARG A 13 -0.33 23.95 -17.82
C ARG A 13 0.90 24.87 -17.97
N PRO A 14 1.04 26.00 -17.24
CA PRO A 14 2.23 26.84 -17.31
C PRO A 14 3.50 26.15 -16.79
N ARG A 15 3.38 25.15 -15.90
CA ARG A 15 4.50 24.38 -15.34
C ARG A 15 4.94 23.27 -16.27
N MET A 16 4.00 22.65 -16.99
CA MET A 16 4.28 21.62 -18.00
C MET A 16 5.10 22.16 -19.18
N ASN A 17 4.78 23.38 -19.63
CA ASN A 17 5.38 23.97 -20.83
C ASN A 17 6.78 24.55 -20.60
N LYS A 18 7.21 24.71 -19.35
CA LYS A 18 8.58 25.07 -19.03
C LYS A 18 9.40 23.77 -19.03
N PRO A 19 10.59 23.74 -19.65
CA PRO A 19 11.53 22.65 -19.43
C PRO A 19 11.75 22.56 -17.92
N ILE A 20 11.24 21.49 -17.32
CA ILE A 20 11.50 21.23 -15.91
C ILE A 20 13.00 20.99 -15.83
N ARG A 21 13.66 21.76 -14.97
CA ARG A 21 15.12 21.77 -14.93
C ARG A 21 15.65 20.35 -14.78
N THR A 22 16.65 20.00 -15.58
CA THR A 22 17.34 18.71 -15.52
C THR A 22 18.14 18.51 -14.22
N ASP A 23 18.18 19.54 -13.36
CA ASP A 23 18.83 19.54 -12.04
C ASP A 23 17.87 19.22 -10.88
N LEU A 24 16.63 18.78 -11.15
CA LEU A 24 15.70 18.41 -10.10
C LEU A 24 16.31 17.34 -9.19
N GLU A 25 16.53 17.69 -7.93
CA GLU A 25 16.84 16.69 -6.93
C GLU A 25 15.61 15.78 -6.78
N ARG A 26 15.76 14.49 -7.16
CA ARG A 26 14.67 13.51 -7.20
C ARG A 26 13.91 13.38 -5.87
N ASN A 27 14.54 13.73 -4.76
CA ASN A 27 13.97 13.70 -3.40
C ASN A 27 13.10 14.93 -3.06
N LYS A 28 13.11 15.99 -3.89
CA LYS A 28 12.32 17.21 -3.71
C LYS A 28 11.26 17.40 -4.80
N ALA A 29 11.39 16.69 -5.91
CA ALA A 29 10.43 16.73 -7.01
C ALA A 29 9.19 15.86 -6.71
N SER A 30 8.03 16.38 -7.05
CA SER A 30 6.80 15.60 -7.11
C SER A 30 6.84 14.59 -8.26
N VAL A 31 6.05 13.52 -8.16
CA VAL A 31 5.90 12.53 -9.24
C VAL A 31 5.47 13.19 -10.56
N ILE A 32 4.62 14.21 -10.50
CA ILE A 32 4.16 14.95 -11.70
C ILE A 32 5.31 15.69 -12.38
N GLU A 33 6.20 16.32 -11.60
CA GLU A 33 7.38 16.99 -12.15
C GLU A 33 8.35 15.98 -12.79
N LEU A 34 8.51 14.81 -12.17
CA LEU A 34 9.32 13.73 -12.73
C LEU A 34 8.75 13.19 -14.05
N LEU A 35 7.41 13.04 -14.15
CA LEU A 35 6.74 12.60 -15.38
C LEU A 35 6.90 13.63 -16.51
N VAL A 36 6.76 14.92 -16.20
CA VAL A 36 6.93 16.00 -17.18
C VAL A 36 8.39 16.06 -17.66
N ALA A 37 9.36 16.01 -16.75
CA ALA A 37 10.78 15.99 -17.10
C ALA A 37 11.11 14.80 -18.01
N HIS A 38 10.66 13.59 -17.64
CA HIS A 38 10.87 12.39 -18.43
C HIS A 38 10.26 12.48 -19.84
N SER A 39 9.05 13.04 -19.98
CA SER A 39 8.42 13.25 -21.28
C SER A 39 9.23 14.18 -22.18
N HIS A 40 9.76 15.29 -21.61
CA HIS A 40 10.63 16.19 -22.35
C HIS A 40 11.92 15.48 -22.81
N ASP A 41 12.54 14.69 -21.94
CA ASP A 41 13.77 13.97 -22.26
C ASP A 41 13.57 12.92 -23.38
N VAL A 42 12.45 12.19 -23.36
CA VAL A 42 12.20 11.10 -24.31
C VAL A 42 11.57 11.58 -25.62
N THR A 43 10.69 12.58 -25.56
CA THR A 43 9.84 12.97 -26.70
C THR A 43 10.09 14.40 -27.20
N GLY A 44 10.84 15.21 -26.45
CA GLY A 44 11.03 16.64 -26.71
C GLY A 44 9.78 17.49 -26.47
N LYS A 45 8.74 16.93 -25.85
CA LYS A 45 7.44 17.59 -25.61
C LYS A 45 6.90 17.25 -24.21
N PRO A 46 6.09 18.15 -23.62
CA PRO A 46 5.39 17.83 -22.38
C PRO A 46 4.34 16.72 -22.61
N PRO A 47 3.98 15.97 -21.57
CA PRO A 47 2.90 14.99 -21.64
C PRO A 47 1.55 15.70 -21.79
N ASP A 48 0.52 14.97 -22.19
CA ASP A 48 -0.84 15.50 -22.21
C ASP A 48 -1.36 15.71 -20.79
N LEU A 49 -2.23 16.71 -20.61
CA LEU A 49 -2.84 16.99 -19.32
C LEU A 49 -3.76 15.85 -18.88
N ASP A 50 -4.49 15.23 -19.83
CA ASP A 50 -5.34 14.07 -19.52
C ASP A 50 -4.51 12.88 -19.03
N TYR A 51 -3.31 12.69 -19.59
CA TYR A 51 -2.36 11.68 -19.11
C TYR A 51 -1.90 11.98 -17.67
N LEU A 52 -1.47 13.22 -17.39
CA LEU A 52 -1.04 13.60 -16.03
C LEU A 52 -2.19 13.50 -15.02
N ALA A 53 -3.41 13.85 -15.41
CA ALA A 53 -4.59 13.73 -14.56
C ALA A 53 -4.90 12.26 -14.24
N ALA A 54 -4.78 11.37 -15.23
CA ALA A 54 -4.98 9.93 -15.03
C ALA A 54 -3.92 9.32 -14.10
N GLU A 55 -2.64 9.70 -14.27
CA GLU A 55 -1.56 9.27 -13.38
C GLU A 55 -1.79 9.79 -11.95
N ALA A 56 -2.09 11.09 -11.79
CA ALA A 56 -2.38 11.69 -10.49
C ALA A 56 -3.55 10.97 -9.78
N PHE A 57 -4.62 10.70 -10.50
CA PHE A 57 -5.77 9.96 -9.98
C PHE A 57 -5.37 8.56 -9.51
N THR A 58 -4.56 7.86 -10.30
CA THR A 58 -4.06 6.52 -9.95
C THR A 58 -3.28 6.52 -8.64
N PHE A 59 -2.39 7.49 -8.42
CA PHE A 59 -1.63 7.59 -7.16
C PHE A 59 -2.51 7.94 -5.96
N ILE A 60 -3.48 8.84 -6.14
CA ILE A 60 -4.39 9.26 -5.07
C ILE A 60 -5.31 8.09 -4.68
N ASP A 61 -5.95 7.45 -5.64
CA ASP A 61 -6.87 6.33 -5.41
C ASP A 61 -6.15 5.17 -4.72
N ALA A 62 -5.02 4.74 -5.29
CA ALA A 62 -4.24 3.61 -4.77
C ALA A 62 -3.61 3.90 -3.40
N GLY A 63 -3.27 5.15 -3.08
CA GLY A 63 -2.65 5.51 -1.79
C GLY A 63 -3.66 5.79 -0.69
N VAL A 64 -4.81 6.38 -1.01
CA VAL A 64 -5.78 6.86 -0.02
C VAL A 64 -6.76 5.77 0.38
N ASP A 65 -7.42 5.11 -0.57
CA ASP A 65 -8.51 4.18 -0.25
C ASP A 65 -7.98 2.93 0.47
N THR A 66 -6.86 2.36 0.00
CA THR A 66 -6.31 1.13 0.62
C THR A 66 -5.75 1.37 2.02
N ALA A 67 -5.07 2.49 2.24
CA ALA A 67 -4.57 2.87 3.55
C ALA A 67 -5.73 3.19 4.50
N GLY A 68 -6.73 3.94 4.03
CA GLY A 68 -7.93 4.28 4.77
C GLY A 68 -8.72 3.05 5.23
N ARG A 69 -8.91 2.06 4.35
CA ARG A 69 -9.56 0.78 4.71
C ARG A 69 -8.80 0.01 5.78
N THR A 70 -7.47 -0.06 5.65
CA THR A 70 -6.62 -0.74 6.63
C THR A 70 -6.71 -0.07 8.00
N LEU A 71 -6.64 1.27 8.02
CA LEU A 71 -6.77 2.05 9.25
C LEU A 71 -8.16 1.87 9.88
N ALA A 72 -9.22 1.92 9.07
CA ALA A 72 -10.58 1.70 9.55
C ALA A 72 -10.75 0.31 10.17
N ALA A 73 -10.20 -0.73 9.54
CA ALA A 73 -10.21 -2.09 10.08
C ALA A 73 -9.46 -2.17 11.42
N ALA A 74 -8.25 -1.62 11.49
CA ALA A 74 -7.45 -1.61 12.71
C ALA A 74 -8.19 -0.89 13.86
N VAL A 75 -8.67 0.33 13.62
CA VAL A 75 -9.41 1.12 14.63
C VAL A 75 -10.68 0.40 15.07
N TYR A 76 -11.46 -0.14 14.13
CA TYR A 76 -12.67 -0.90 14.45
C TYR A 76 -12.37 -2.08 15.38
N HIS A 77 -11.35 -2.87 15.05
CA HIS A 77 -11.01 -4.05 15.84
C HIS A 77 -10.37 -3.69 17.19
N VAL A 78 -9.58 -2.63 17.27
CA VAL A 78 -9.04 -2.13 18.55
C VAL A 78 -10.19 -1.70 19.47
N LEU A 79 -11.11 -0.85 18.99
CA LEU A 79 -12.22 -0.34 19.80
C LEU A 79 -13.25 -1.42 20.20
N ARG A 80 -13.32 -2.52 19.44
CA ARG A 80 -14.17 -3.67 19.76
C ARG A 80 -13.57 -4.61 20.80
N ASN A 81 -12.28 -4.49 21.11
CA ASN A 81 -11.55 -5.42 21.98
C ASN A 81 -10.78 -4.64 23.06
N PRO A 82 -11.38 -4.43 24.26
CA PRO A 82 -10.78 -3.62 25.32
C PRO A 82 -9.36 -4.06 25.74
N GLU A 83 -9.07 -5.36 25.67
CA GLU A 83 -7.74 -5.88 26.01
C GLU A 83 -6.69 -5.49 24.95
N ILE A 84 -7.04 -5.54 23.66
CA ILE A 84 -6.15 -5.11 22.57
C ILE A 84 -5.92 -3.61 22.66
N GLU A 85 -6.97 -2.83 22.92
CA GLU A 85 -6.86 -1.39 23.16
C GLU A 85 -5.91 -1.08 24.31
N LYS A 86 -6.10 -1.74 25.45
CA LYS A 86 -5.25 -1.55 26.64
C LYS A 86 -3.79 -1.88 26.36
N ASN A 87 -3.51 -3.01 25.70
CA ASN A 87 -2.15 -3.43 25.38
C ASN A 87 -1.48 -2.50 24.38
N LEU A 88 -2.21 -2.05 23.34
CA LEU A 88 -1.70 -1.10 22.37
C LEU A 88 -1.41 0.27 23.00
N ARG A 89 -2.31 0.79 23.84
CA ARG A 89 -2.09 2.04 24.57
C ARG A 89 -0.86 1.95 25.47
N HIS A 90 -0.72 0.85 26.22
CA HIS A 90 0.42 0.63 27.08
C HIS A 90 1.75 0.66 26.30
N GLU A 91 1.83 -0.03 25.16
CA GLU A 91 3.04 0.00 24.32
C GLU A 91 3.34 1.41 23.78
N LEU A 92 2.32 2.16 23.34
CA LEU A 92 2.48 3.52 22.83
C LEU A 92 2.94 4.50 23.92
N ASP A 93 2.43 4.36 25.14
CA ASP A 93 2.80 5.19 26.29
C ASP A 93 4.26 4.93 26.72
N GLU A 94 4.66 3.66 26.79
CA GLU A 94 6.03 3.25 27.14
C GLU A 94 7.07 3.67 26.08
N ALA A 95 6.67 3.74 24.81
CA ALA A 95 7.56 4.07 23.70
C ALA A 95 8.11 5.50 23.74
N LYS A 96 7.50 6.42 24.51
CA LYS A 96 7.90 7.84 24.62
C LYS A 96 8.16 8.45 23.24
N LEU A 97 7.14 8.39 22.40
CA LEU A 97 7.19 8.79 20.98
C LEU A 97 7.33 10.30 20.79
N TRP A 98 6.91 11.08 21.79
CA TRP A 98 6.93 12.54 21.74
C TRP A 98 8.22 13.06 22.38
N GLY A 99 8.93 13.93 21.65
CA GLY A 99 10.06 14.67 22.21
C GLY A 99 9.58 15.79 23.14
N ASP A 100 10.45 16.22 24.07
CA ASP A 100 10.15 17.35 24.95
C ASP A 100 9.88 18.62 24.12
N GLY A 101 8.62 19.06 24.09
CA GLY A 101 8.18 20.26 23.37
C GLY A 101 7.96 20.09 21.87
N ASN A 102 7.98 18.86 21.33
CA ASN A 102 7.69 18.62 19.90
C ASN A 102 6.35 17.89 19.73
N ASN A 103 5.51 18.37 18.80
CA ASN A 103 4.21 17.75 18.47
C ASN A 103 4.33 16.61 17.45
N GLU A 104 5.55 16.24 17.05
CA GLU A 104 5.81 15.22 16.03
C GLU A 104 6.28 13.90 16.67
N ALA A 105 5.79 12.79 16.14
CA ALA A 105 6.17 11.45 16.57
C ALA A 105 7.56 11.12 16.07
N ASP A 106 8.35 10.44 16.89
CA ASP A 106 9.47 9.67 16.37
C ASP A 106 8.94 8.50 15.53
N VAL A 107 8.89 8.70 14.21
CA VAL A 107 8.41 7.70 13.24
C VAL A 107 9.29 6.45 13.24
N HIS A 108 10.59 6.58 13.55
CA HIS A 108 11.49 5.43 13.63
C HIS A 108 11.16 4.56 14.83
N LYS A 109 10.85 5.15 15.99
CA LYS A 109 10.35 4.38 17.14
C LYS A 109 9.00 3.75 16.84
N LEU A 110 8.07 4.52 16.26
CA LEU A 110 6.72 4.06 15.94
C LEU A 110 6.75 2.82 15.03
N GLY A 111 7.61 2.83 14.00
CA GLY A 111 7.77 1.70 13.06
C GLY A 111 8.34 0.43 13.69
N ASN A 112 8.96 0.51 14.88
CA ASN A 112 9.59 -0.62 15.56
C ASN A 112 8.76 -1.18 16.73
N LEU A 113 7.54 -0.68 16.95
CA LEU A 113 6.68 -1.16 18.04
C LEU A 113 6.05 -2.52 17.69
N PRO A 114 6.34 -3.60 18.43
CA PRO A 114 5.94 -4.94 18.03
C PRO A 114 4.42 -5.15 18.07
N TYR A 115 3.71 -4.68 19.10
CA TYR A 115 2.26 -4.87 19.22
C TYR A 115 1.48 -4.01 18.22
N LEU A 116 1.90 -2.76 17.99
CA LEU A 116 1.35 -1.91 16.92
C LEU A 116 1.49 -2.58 15.55
N ASN A 117 2.69 -3.07 15.23
CA ASN A 117 2.91 -3.79 13.97
C ASN A 117 2.06 -5.07 13.89
N ALA A 118 1.90 -5.79 14.99
CA ALA A 118 1.02 -6.94 15.06
C ALA A 118 -0.46 -6.60 14.82
N VAL A 119 -0.95 -5.47 15.34
CA VAL A 119 -2.31 -4.95 15.09
C VAL A 119 -2.49 -4.60 13.61
N ILE A 120 -1.52 -3.92 12.99
CA ILE A 120 -1.58 -3.55 11.56
C ILE A 120 -1.54 -4.81 10.68
N LYS A 121 -0.66 -5.77 10.98
CA LYS A 121 -0.59 -7.06 10.26
C LYS A 121 -1.90 -7.83 10.37
N GLU A 122 -2.50 -7.90 11.56
CA GLU A 122 -3.78 -8.59 11.75
C GLU A 122 -4.94 -7.88 11.02
N ALA A 123 -4.93 -6.54 10.97
CA ALA A 123 -5.91 -5.77 10.20
C ALA A 123 -5.81 -6.08 8.70
N HIS A 124 -4.59 -6.12 8.16
CA HIS A 124 -4.34 -6.55 6.77
C HIS A 124 -4.83 -7.96 6.49
N ARG A 125 -4.66 -8.89 7.43
CA ARG A 125 -5.06 -10.30 7.28
C ARG A 125 -6.58 -10.44 7.30
N ILE A 126 -7.23 -9.93 8.33
CA ILE A 126 -8.67 -10.18 8.54
C ILE A 126 -9.54 -9.38 7.57
N TRP A 127 -9.11 -8.16 7.22
CA TRP A 127 -9.82 -7.25 6.35
C TRP A 127 -8.87 -6.67 5.31
N PRO A 128 -8.42 -7.48 4.34
CA PRO A 128 -7.50 -7.03 3.32
C PRO A 128 -8.16 -5.90 2.49
N ALA A 129 -7.48 -4.76 2.39
CA ALA A 129 -7.97 -3.59 1.64
C ALA A 129 -8.30 -3.93 0.18
N LEU A 130 -7.54 -4.88 -0.39
CA LEU A 130 -7.77 -5.50 -1.69
C LEU A 130 -7.87 -7.02 -1.53
N PRO A 131 -9.08 -7.60 -1.36
CA PRO A 131 -9.25 -9.04 -1.13
C PRO A 131 -8.93 -9.90 -2.38
N GLY A 132 -8.99 -9.30 -3.57
CA GLY A 132 -8.76 -9.93 -4.88
C GLY A 132 -9.95 -9.75 -5.83
N PRO A 133 -9.88 -10.29 -7.06
CA PRO A 133 -8.69 -10.90 -7.68
C PRO A 133 -7.67 -9.87 -8.19
N LEU A 134 -6.38 -10.24 -8.20
CA LEU A 134 -5.32 -9.49 -8.89
C LEU A 134 -4.95 -10.20 -10.22
N PRO A 135 -5.65 -9.90 -11.33
CA PRO A 135 -5.52 -10.67 -12.56
C PRO A 135 -4.18 -10.49 -13.27
N ARG A 136 -3.66 -11.56 -13.86
CA ARG A 136 -2.52 -11.60 -14.78
C ARG A 136 -2.90 -12.43 -15.99
N VAL A 137 -2.43 -12.02 -17.15
CA VAL A 137 -2.59 -12.77 -18.40
C VAL A 137 -1.36 -13.65 -18.58
N VAL A 138 -1.58 -14.95 -18.80
CA VAL A 138 -0.50 -15.90 -19.10
C VAL A 138 0.17 -15.52 -20.42
N PRO A 139 1.52 -15.47 -20.47
CA PRO A 139 2.25 -15.01 -21.65
C PRO A 139 2.16 -16.00 -22.82
N PRO A 140 2.57 -15.61 -24.04
CA PRO A 140 2.45 -16.43 -25.25
C PRO A 140 3.06 -17.84 -25.15
N GLU A 141 4.13 -18.00 -24.39
CA GLU A 141 4.81 -19.27 -24.13
C GLU A 141 4.04 -20.22 -23.19
N GLY A 142 2.92 -19.77 -22.60
CA GLY A 142 2.20 -20.50 -21.56
C GLY A 142 2.88 -20.40 -20.20
N LEU A 143 2.31 -21.06 -19.19
CA LEU A 143 2.86 -21.09 -17.84
C LEU A 143 2.73 -22.48 -17.22
N GLN A 144 3.85 -23.08 -16.81
CA GLN A 144 3.86 -24.31 -16.04
C GLN A 144 3.74 -23.98 -14.53
N VAL A 145 2.67 -24.45 -13.88
CA VAL A 145 2.45 -24.33 -12.43
C VAL A 145 2.33 -25.72 -11.83
N GLY A 146 3.41 -26.19 -11.20
CA GLY A 146 3.48 -27.57 -10.70
C GLY A 146 3.26 -28.57 -11.82
N ALA A 147 2.25 -29.44 -11.68
CA ALA A 147 1.89 -30.43 -12.71
C ALA A 147 1.02 -29.86 -13.86
N TYR A 148 0.56 -28.60 -13.76
CA TYR A 148 -0.41 -28.03 -14.69
C TYR A 148 0.25 -27.07 -15.69
N PHE A 149 0.01 -27.29 -16.98
CA PHE A 149 0.32 -26.31 -18.01
C PHE A 149 -0.90 -25.40 -18.25
N ILE A 150 -0.69 -24.10 -18.13
CA ILE A 150 -1.73 -23.08 -18.33
C ILE A 150 -1.49 -22.41 -19.69
N PRO A 151 -2.47 -22.45 -20.62
CA PRO A 151 -2.31 -21.87 -21.95
C PRO A 151 -2.18 -20.34 -21.94
N ALA A 152 -1.52 -19.80 -22.97
CA ALA A 152 -1.44 -18.37 -23.25
C ALA A 152 -2.81 -17.69 -23.27
N GLY A 153 -2.89 -16.45 -22.81
CA GLY A 153 -4.12 -15.67 -22.75
C GLY A 153 -5.06 -16.02 -21.58
N THR A 154 -4.78 -17.09 -20.83
CA THR A 154 -5.54 -17.42 -19.62
C THR A 154 -5.37 -16.31 -18.57
N ILE A 155 -6.47 -15.87 -17.96
CA ILE A 155 -6.43 -14.94 -16.83
C ILE A 155 -6.29 -15.75 -15.53
N ILE A 156 -5.15 -15.60 -14.87
CA ILE A 156 -4.90 -16.18 -13.54
C ILE A 156 -5.00 -15.08 -12.48
N SER A 157 -5.47 -15.42 -11.29
CA SER A 157 -5.60 -14.47 -10.18
C SER A 157 -5.25 -15.13 -8.87
N ALA A 158 -4.59 -14.39 -7.98
CA ALA A 158 -4.44 -14.77 -6.58
C ALA A 158 -5.44 -13.95 -5.74
N THR A 159 -6.08 -14.61 -4.78
CA THR A 159 -7.01 -13.98 -3.84
C THR A 159 -6.35 -13.94 -2.46
N HIS A 160 -6.08 -12.72 -1.96
CA HIS A 160 -5.49 -12.55 -0.64
C HIS A 160 -6.41 -13.11 0.45
N HIS A 161 -7.71 -12.85 0.32
CA HIS A 161 -8.70 -13.31 1.30
C HIS A 161 -8.68 -14.83 1.50
N SER A 162 -8.57 -15.62 0.42
CA SER A 162 -8.53 -17.09 0.51
C SER A 162 -7.31 -17.59 1.27
N LEU A 163 -6.15 -16.96 1.05
CA LEU A 163 -4.92 -17.28 1.77
C LEU A 163 -4.99 -16.85 3.25
N HIS A 164 -5.54 -15.65 3.50
CA HIS A 164 -5.62 -15.05 4.84
C HIS A 164 -6.68 -15.68 5.75
N SER A 165 -7.64 -16.40 5.13
CA SER A 165 -8.74 -17.09 5.81
C SER A 165 -8.54 -18.61 5.89
N ASP A 166 -7.42 -19.14 5.38
CA ASP A 166 -7.08 -20.56 5.49
C ASP A 166 -6.76 -20.91 6.94
N GLU A 167 -7.61 -21.73 7.57
CA GLU A 167 -7.47 -22.11 8.99
C GLU A 167 -6.22 -22.98 9.25
N THR A 168 -5.68 -23.65 8.23
CA THR A 168 -4.44 -24.43 8.35
C THR A 168 -3.21 -23.53 8.47
N ILE A 169 -3.31 -22.30 7.98
CA ILE A 169 -2.27 -21.27 8.05
C ILE A 169 -2.54 -20.32 9.23
N PHE A 170 -3.79 -19.88 9.38
CA PHE A 170 -4.24 -18.92 10.38
C PHE A 170 -5.36 -19.53 11.24
N PRO A 171 -5.04 -20.27 12.31
CA PRO A 171 -6.03 -20.86 13.21
C PRO A 171 -6.99 -19.80 13.77
N GLU A 172 -8.28 -20.11 13.84
CA GLU A 172 -9.32 -19.14 14.18
C GLU A 172 -9.26 -17.87 13.27
N PRO A 173 -9.36 -18.04 11.94
CA PRO A 173 -9.07 -16.98 10.97
C PRO A 173 -10.05 -15.81 11.04
N THR A 174 -11.25 -16.04 11.60
CA THR A 174 -12.29 -15.02 11.76
C THR A 174 -12.14 -14.17 13.03
N LYS A 175 -11.21 -14.51 13.92
CA LYS A 175 -10.91 -13.70 15.11
C LYS A 175 -9.82 -12.69 14.80
N PHE A 176 -9.89 -11.51 15.41
CA PHE A 176 -8.80 -10.53 15.36
C PHE A 176 -7.85 -10.81 16.54
N LYS A 177 -6.68 -11.41 16.29
CA LYS A 177 -5.70 -11.75 17.33
C LYS A 177 -4.30 -11.27 16.92
N PRO A 178 -3.88 -10.06 17.32
CA PRO A 178 -2.52 -9.55 17.08
C PRO A 178 -1.43 -10.47 17.61
N GLU A 179 -1.70 -11.26 18.65
CA GLU A 179 -0.74 -12.13 19.32
C GLU A 179 -0.15 -13.22 18.40
N ARG A 180 -0.78 -13.46 17.23
CA ARG A 180 -0.26 -14.34 16.18
C ARG A 180 1.10 -13.87 15.64
N TRP A 181 1.33 -12.56 15.62
CA TRP A 181 2.49 -11.93 14.99
C TRP A 181 3.64 -11.66 15.98
N LEU A 182 3.45 -12.03 17.25
CA LEU A 182 4.43 -11.82 18.33
C LEU A 182 5.23 -13.09 18.64
N ARG A 183 4.95 -14.19 17.96
CA ARG A 183 5.57 -15.50 18.22
C ARG A 183 6.84 -15.66 17.40
N ASP A 184 7.83 -16.31 18.00
CA ASP A 184 9.11 -16.67 17.38
C ASP A 184 9.11 -18.13 16.88
N ASP A 185 7.93 -18.72 16.66
CA ASP A 185 7.79 -20.13 16.30
C ASP A 185 7.85 -20.36 14.78
N ARG A 186 8.17 -21.61 14.40
CA ARG A 186 8.57 -22.03 13.04
C ARG A 186 7.48 -21.88 11.96
N THR A 187 6.27 -21.50 12.34
CA THR A 187 5.17 -21.20 11.42
C THR A 187 5.17 -19.72 11.14
N ASP A 188 6.18 -19.23 10.41
CA ASP A 188 6.30 -17.82 10.03
C ASP A 188 5.01 -17.34 9.32
N PRO A 189 4.10 -16.65 10.02
CA PRO A 189 2.84 -16.23 9.44
C PRO A 189 3.07 -15.07 8.46
N ASP A 190 4.21 -14.37 8.55
CA ASP A 190 4.61 -13.33 7.60
C ASP A 190 4.85 -13.91 6.20
N ARG A 191 5.24 -15.19 6.09
CA ARG A 191 5.33 -15.88 4.79
C ARG A 191 3.98 -15.95 4.07
N TYR A 192 2.87 -15.99 4.78
CA TYR A 192 1.54 -16.12 4.18
C TYR A 192 0.73 -14.82 4.23
N LEU A 193 1.15 -13.85 5.04
CA LEU A 193 0.65 -12.49 4.94
C LEU A 193 1.16 -11.87 3.63
N ASN A 194 0.22 -11.38 2.83
CA ASN A 194 0.52 -10.84 1.51
C ASN A 194 -0.43 -9.68 1.19
N PRO A 195 -0.36 -8.56 1.93
CA PRO A 195 -1.27 -7.42 1.72
C PRO A 195 -0.88 -6.63 0.46
N TYR A 196 0.36 -6.78 0.03
CA TYR A 196 1.01 -5.95 -0.99
C TYR A 196 1.34 -6.73 -2.27
N SER A 197 0.83 -7.96 -2.43
CA SER A 197 1.23 -8.87 -3.51
C SER A 197 2.75 -9.15 -3.53
N ARG A 198 3.21 -9.99 -4.47
CA ARG A 198 4.62 -10.35 -4.67
C ARG A 198 5.02 -10.27 -6.14
N GLY A 199 6.33 -10.32 -6.39
CA GLY A 199 6.92 -10.37 -7.72
C GLY A 199 6.98 -9.00 -8.41
N SER A 200 7.06 -9.01 -9.75
CA SER A 200 7.23 -7.81 -10.59
C SER A 200 6.07 -6.80 -10.52
N ARG A 201 4.96 -7.18 -9.87
CA ARG A 201 3.76 -6.35 -9.68
C ARG A 201 3.37 -6.26 -8.21
N ALA A 202 4.34 -6.39 -7.30
CA ALA A 202 4.15 -6.03 -5.89
C ALA A 202 3.82 -4.53 -5.77
N CYS A 203 3.14 -4.17 -4.69
CA CYS A 203 2.75 -2.79 -4.41
C CYS A 203 4.00 -1.90 -4.33
N ILE A 204 3.97 -0.78 -5.06
CA ILE A 204 5.06 0.20 -5.05
C ILE A 204 5.04 1.11 -3.80
N GLY A 205 3.94 1.12 -3.04
CA GLY A 205 3.73 1.96 -1.87
C GLY A 205 4.15 1.34 -0.52
N ILE A 206 4.98 0.30 -0.52
CA ILE A 206 5.35 -0.49 0.67
C ILE A 206 6.49 0.12 1.52
N LYS A 207 6.76 1.43 1.43
CA LYS A 207 7.93 2.05 2.09
C LYS A 207 7.56 2.95 3.24
#